data_AF-A0A7Y4X7T7-F1
#
_entry.id   AF-A0A7Y4X7T7-F1
#
_cell.length_a   1.000
_cell.length_b   1.000
_cell.length_c   1.000
_cell.angle_alpha   90.00
_cell.angle_beta   90.00
_cell.angle_gamma   90.00
#
_symmetry.space_group_name_H-M   'P 1'
#
loop_
_entity.id
_entity.type
_entity.pdbx_description
1 polymer ?
#
loop_
_entity_poly.entity_id
_entity_poly.type
_entity_poly.pdbx_seq_one_letter_code
_entity_poly.pdbx_strand_id
1 'polypeptide(L)'
;YEELQHFKDELDPRIGLGLGVIDIKVNTVESPEDIARRIEMAAGYVGAERIKWVNPDCGFWMNKRSIADRKIAALVKGRDLYLGSSETV
;
A
#
# COMPACT_ATOMS: atom_id res chain seq x y z
N TYR A 1 -2.47 -5.22 11.77
CA TYR A 1 -1.06 -5.18 11.32
C TYR A 1 -0.09 -5.77 12.33
N GLU A 2 -0.52 -6.21 13.51
CA GLU A 2 0.39 -6.80 14.53
C GLU A 2 1.20 -7.99 13.99
N GLU A 3 0.60 -8.81 13.13
CA GLU A 3 1.28 -9.93 12.45
C GLU A 3 2.50 -9.50 11.62
N LEU A 4 2.59 -8.21 11.23
CA LEU A 4 3.75 -7.70 10.50
C LEU A 4 5.04 -7.77 11.31
N GLN A 5 4.93 -7.81 12.64
CA GLN A 5 6.07 -7.93 13.55
C GLN A 5 6.90 -9.19 13.28
N HIS A 6 6.26 -10.31 12.90
CA HIS A 6 6.97 -11.55 12.56
C HIS A 6 7.91 -11.38 11.36
N PHE A 7 7.53 -10.57 10.37
CA PHE A 7 8.43 -10.29 9.24
C PHE A 7 9.62 -9.43 9.66
N LYS A 8 9.48 -8.59 10.68
CA LYS A 8 10.64 -7.87 11.22
C LYS A 8 11.60 -8.81 11.95
N ASP A 9 11.05 -9.70 12.78
CA ASP A 9 11.84 -10.50 13.71
C ASP A 9 12.43 -11.77 13.06
N GLU A 10 11.73 -12.36 12.08
CA GLU A 10 12.07 -13.70 11.55
C GLU A 10 12.50 -13.68 10.06
N LEU A 11 12.04 -12.73 9.26
CA LEU A 11 12.39 -12.68 7.83
C LEU A 11 13.76 -12.02 7.61
N ASP A 12 14.62 -12.66 6.81
CA ASP A 12 15.93 -12.12 6.42
C ASP A 12 15.83 -10.62 6.04
N PRO A 13 16.59 -9.73 6.70
CA PRO A 13 16.47 -8.29 6.55
C PRO A 13 16.77 -7.80 5.13
N ARG A 14 17.43 -8.61 4.30
CA ARG A 14 17.73 -8.28 2.89
C ARG A 14 16.51 -8.44 1.98
N ILE A 15 15.47 -9.15 2.43
CA ILE A 15 14.25 -9.34 1.66
C ILE A 15 13.37 -8.10 1.79
N GLY A 16 13.09 -7.46 0.65
CA GLY A 16 12.15 -6.35 0.53
C GLY A 16 10.69 -6.83 0.44
N LEU A 17 9.78 -6.03 0.97
CA LEU A 17 8.36 -6.32 1.07
C LEU A 17 7.55 -5.54 0.03
N GLY A 18 6.56 -6.20 -0.57
CA GLY A 18 5.47 -5.59 -1.33
C GLY A 18 4.21 -5.56 -0.47
N LEU A 19 3.75 -4.37 -0.11
CA LEU A 19 2.62 -4.19 0.81
C LEU A 19 1.30 -4.04 0.04
N GLY A 20 0.37 -4.97 0.25
CA GLY A 20 -1.02 -4.86 -0.17
C GLY A 20 -1.76 -3.76 0.60
N VAL A 21 -2.25 -2.74 -0.10
CA VAL A 21 -2.96 -1.60 0.51
C VAL A 21 -4.28 -1.25 -0.18
N ILE A 22 -4.69 -1.99 -1.21
CA ILE A 22 -5.97 -1.83 -1.92
C ILE A 22 -6.76 -3.12 -1.80
N ASP A 23 -7.97 -3.02 -1.26
CA ASP A 23 -8.90 -4.14 -1.20
C ASP A 23 -9.60 -4.29 -2.55
N ILE A 24 -9.21 -5.34 -3.27
CA ILE A 24 -9.78 -5.67 -4.58
C ILE A 24 -11.13 -6.39 -4.48
N LYS A 25 -11.55 -6.82 -3.29
CA LYS A 25 -12.79 -7.57 -3.07
C LYS A 25 -14.01 -6.65 -2.98
N VAL A 26 -13.80 -5.34 -2.87
CA VAL A 26 -14.87 -4.33 -2.80
C VAL A 26 -14.77 -3.30 -3.92
N ASN A 27 -15.91 -2.74 -4.30
CA ASN A 27 -15.97 -1.71 -5.35
C ASN A 27 -15.66 -0.29 -4.86
N THR A 28 -15.67 -0.07 -3.55
CA THR A 28 -15.31 1.22 -2.94
C THR A 28 -13.86 1.56 -3.24
N VAL A 29 -13.61 2.75 -3.77
CA VAL A 29 -12.24 3.25 -3.99
C VAL A 29 -11.74 3.85 -2.69
N GLU A 30 -10.57 3.42 -2.25
CA GLU A 30 -9.88 3.93 -1.06
C GLU A 30 -9.53 5.41 -1.23
N SER A 31 -9.56 6.16 -0.12
CA SER A 31 -9.02 7.51 -0.12
C SER A 31 -7.48 7.46 -0.11
N PRO A 32 -6.79 8.45 -0.70
CA PRO A 32 -5.35 8.59 -0.57
C PRO A 32 -4.87 8.58 0.90
N GLU A 33 -5.63 9.18 1.80
CA GLU A 33 -5.34 9.26 3.23
C GLU A 33 -5.40 7.88 3.90
N ASP A 34 -6.39 7.06 3.55
CA ASP A 34 -6.47 5.69 4.05
C ASP A 34 -5.28 4.85 3.59
N ILE A 35 -4.87 5.00 2.33
CA ILE A 35 -3.71 4.31 1.77
C ILE A 35 -2.43 4.78 2.50
N ALA A 36 -2.23 6.09 2.63
CA ALA A 36 -1.06 6.65 3.33
C ALA A 36 -0.98 6.14 4.77
N ARG A 37 -2.10 6.14 5.49
CA ARG A 37 -2.19 5.62 6.86
C ARG A 37 -1.86 4.12 6.93
N ARG A 38 -2.33 3.31 5.97
CA ARG A 38 -2.00 1.88 5.91
C ARG A 38 -0.49 1.65 5.71
N ILE A 39 0.14 2.46 4.85
CA ILE A 39 1.59 2.42 4.62
C ILE A 39 2.34 2.81 5.89
N GLU A 40 1.94 3.91 6.53
CA GLU A 40 2.55 4.41 7.77
C GLU A 40 2.47 3.38 8.90
N MET A 41 1.29 2.79 9.11
CA MET A 41 1.10 1.72 10.09
C MET A 41 2.04 0.54 9.83
N ALA A 42 2.09 0.06 8.59
CA ALA A 42 2.96 -1.06 8.24
C ALA A 42 4.45 -0.71 8.41
N ALA A 43 4.87 0.47 7.98
CA ALA A 43 6.24 0.96 8.15
C ALA A 43 6.64 1.05 9.62
N GLY A 44 5.71 1.39 10.52
CA GLY A 44 5.92 1.39 11.96
C GLY A 44 6.28 0.01 12.53
N TYR A 45 5.79 -1.08 11.92
CA TYR A 45 6.12 -2.45 12.34
C TYR A 45 7.42 -2.94 11.70
N VAL A 46 7.55 -2.87 10.37
CA VAL A 46 8.65 -3.54 9.64
C VAL A 46 9.85 -2.64 9.30
N GLY A 47 9.72 -1.32 9.49
CA GLY A 47 10.69 -0.35 8.99
C GLY A 47 10.35 0.10 7.55
N ALA A 48 10.34 1.41 7.31
CA ALA A 48 9.99 1.99 6.02
C ALA A 48 10.92 1.53 4.90
N GLU A 49 12.21 1.32 5.20
CA GLU A 49 13.23 0.86 4.27
C GLU A 49 12.98 -0.56 3.75
N ARG A 50 12.20 -1.37 4.49
CA ARG A 50 11.85 -2.74 4.09
C ARG A 50 10.66 -2.77 3.13
N ILE A 51 9.79 -1.77 3.15
CA ILE A 51 8.67 -1.67 2.20
C ILE A 51 9.22 -1.10 0.88
N LYS A 52 9.49 -1.98 -0.07
CA LYS A 52 10.04 -1.60 -1.38
C LYS A 52 8.95 -1.23 -2.38
N TRP A 53 7.78 -1.84 -2.24
CA TRP A 53 6.63 -1.58 -3.10
C TRP A 53 5.35 -1.48 -2.28
N VAL A 54 4.41 -0.70 -2.79
CA VAL A 54 3.01 -0.73 -2.39
C VAL A 54 2.20 -1.16 -3.59
N ASN A 55 1.28 -2.09 -3.39
CA ASN A 55 0.52 -2.73 -4.45
C ASN A 55 -0.90 -3.03 -3.99
N PRO A 56 -1.80 -3.40 -4.91
CA PRO A 56 -3.09 -3.96 -4.53
C PRO A 56 -2.94 -5.34 -3.90
N ASP A 57 -3.91 -5.78 -3.10
CA ASP A 57 -3.88 -7.09 -2.43
C ASP A 57 -3.76 -8.25 -3.42
N CYS A 58 -4.33 -8.09 -4.62
CA CYS A 58 -4.23 -9.03 -5.73
C CYS A 58 -4.54 -8.33 -7.07
N GLY A 59 -4.72 -9.08 -8.16
CA GLY A 59 -5.15 -8.52 -9.44
C GLY A 59 -6.60 -8.01 -9.43
N PHE A 60 -6.90 -7.04 -10.30
CA PHE A 60 -8.22 -6.43 -10.45
C PHE A 60 -9.21 -7.26 -11.31
N TRP A 61 -9.00 -8.57 -11.46
CA TRP A 61 -9.84 -9.42 -12.34
C TRP A 61 -11.33 -9.29 -12.06
N MET A 62 -11.69 -9.09 -10.78
CA MET A 62 -13.08 -8.98 -10.32
C MET A 62 -13.66 -7.55 -10.40
N ASN A 63 -12.84 -6.53 -10.63
CA ASN A 63 -13.31 -5.14 -10.63
C ASN A 63 -13.59 -4.63 -12.05
N LYS A 64 -14.60 -3.76 -12.17
CA LYS A 64 -14.81 -3.01 -13.41
C LYS A 64 -13.60 -2.12 -13.70
N ARG A 65 -13.26 -1.96 -14.98
CA ARG A 65 -12.12 -1.13 -15.43
C ARG A 65 -12.07 0.25 -14.76
N SER A 66 -13.21 0.95 -14.71
CA SER A 66 -13.31 2.29 -14.10
C SER A 66 -13.02 2.32 -12.60
N ILE A 67 -13.28 1.21 -11.88
CA ILE A 67 -12.94 1.09 -10.46
C ILE A 67 -11.47 0.80 -10.29
N ALA A 68 -10.91 -0.11 -11.09
CA ALA A 68 -9.48 -0.44 -11.07
C ALA A 68 -8.61 0.80 -11.36
N ASP A 69 -8.95 1.57 -12.39
CA ASP A 69 -8.22 2.80 -12.75
C ASP A 69 -8.23 3.81 -11.60
N ARG A 70 -9.38 3.99 -10.94
CA ARG A 70 -9.52 4.91 -9.80
C ARG A 70 -8.77 4.43 -8.57
N LYS A 71 -8.77 3.13 -8.29
CA LYS A 71 -8.01 2.52 -7.19
C LYS A 71 -6.50 2.67 -7.40
N ILE A 72 -6.00 2.45 -8.62
CA ILE A 72 -4.59 2.69 -8.95
C ILE A 72 -4.23 4.18 -8.85
N ALA A 73 -5.09 5.08 -9.32
CA ALA A 73 -4.84 6.52 -9.15
C ALA A 73 -4.80 6.92 -7.67
N ALA A 74 -5.70 6.37 -6.84
CA ALA A 74 -5.67 6.59 -5.39
C ALA A 74 -4.42 6.02 -4.72
N LEU A 75 -3.95 4.83 -5.15
CA LEU A 75 -2.72 4.20 -4.68
C LEU A 75 -1.50 5.12 -4.83
N VAL A 76 -1.34 5.70 -6.02
CA VAL A 76 -0.23 6.62 -6.30
C VAL A 76 -0.30 7.86 -5.40
N LYS A 77 -1.48 8.49 -5.31
CA LYS A 77 -1.70 9.66 -4.45
C LYS A 77 -1.45 9.36 -2.97
N GLY A 78 -1.90 8.21 -2.48
CA GLY A 78 -1.67 7.79 -1.10
C GLY A 78 -0.20 7.53 -0.80
N ARG A 79 0.53 6.94 -1.76
CA ARG A 79 1.99 6.79 -1.68
C ARG A 79 2.66 8.17 -1.63
N ASP A 80 2.28 9.09 -2.49
CA ASP A 80 2.87 10.44 -2.56
C ASP A 80 2.63 11.22 -1.27
N LEU A 81 1.40 11.13 -0.72
CA LEU A 81 1.06 11.69 0.60
C LEU A 81 1.95 11.11 1.71
N TYR A 82 2.12 9.78 1.75
CA TYR A 82 3.00 9.14 2.74
C TYR A 82 4.46 9.62 2.63
N LEU A 83 4.96 9.80 1.40
CA LEU A 83 6.31 10.32 1.17
C LEU A 83 6.44 11.83 1.38
N GLY A 84 5.36 12.54 1.69
CA GLY A 84 5.35 14.01 1.78
C GLY A 84 5.68 14.70 0.45
N SER A 85 5.48 14.02 -0.68
CA SER A 85 5.73 14.56 -2.01
C SER A 85 4.52 15.37 -2.46
N SER A 86 4.67 16.69 -2.60
CA SER A 86 3.69 17.49 -3.35
C SER A 86 3.91 17.23 -4.84
N GLU A 87 2.92 16.70 -5.55
CA GLU A 87 2.97 16.55 -7.01
C GLU A 87 3.37 17.90 -7.64
N THR A 88 4.53 17.92 -8.30
CA THR A 88 4.79 18.89 -9.37
C THR A 88 4.07 18.32 -10.59
N VAL A 89 2.91 18.92 -10.89
CA VAL A 89 2.20 18.71 -12.16
C VAL A 89 3.06 19.22 -13.31
#